data_AF-A0A7W0PQA9-F1
#
_entry.id   AF-A0A7W0PQA9-F1
#
_cell.length_a   1.000
_cell.length_b   1.000
_cell.length_c   1.000
_cell.angle_alpha   90.00
_cell.angle_beta   90.00
_cell.angle_gamma   90.00
#
_symmetry.space_group_name_H-M   'P 1'
#
loop_
_entity.id
_entity.type
_entity.pdbx_description
1 polymer ?
#
loop_
_entity_poly.entity_id
_entity_poly.type
_entity_poly.pdbx_seq_one_letter_code
_entity_poly.pdbx_strand_id
1 'polypeptide(L)'
;MYSAYALTLTDYVVVGAAIMIAMFLLHKVLRLFGVNREAATGYALILPWMLGFLIWNLGPFIASLYLSFTEYTILAPPTWIGFDNYIEMFTDDRSFWRVLRFTIGYSV
;
A
#
# COMPACT_ATOMS: atom_id res chain seq x y z
N MET A 1 8.39 -30.55 -13.46
CA MET A 1 9.08 -29.28 -13.78
C MET A 1 8.27 -28.43 -14.76
N TYR A 2 7.85 -28.94 -15.93
CA TYR A 2 6.97 -28.22 -16.87
C TYR A 2 5.59 -27.81 -16.29
N SER A 3 5.03 -28.63 -15.40
CA SER A 3 3.74 -28.34 -14.74
C SER A 3 3.77 -27.09 -13.86
N ALA A 4 4.90 -26.79 -13.21
CA ALA A 4 5.02 -25.62 -12.34
C ALA A 4 5.05 -24.31 -13.15
N TYR A 5 5.73 -24.29 -14.30
CA TYR A 5 5.74 -23.14 -15.20
C TYR A 5 4.41 -22.94 -15.94
N ALA A 6 3.68 -24.03 -16.21
CA ALA A 6 2.34 -23.94 -16.77
C ALA A 6 1.37 -23.26 -15.78
N LEU A 7 1.45 -23.60 -14.50
CA LEU A 7 0.63 -22.98 -13.45
C LEU A 7 0.95 -21.48 -13.29
N THR A 8 2.22 -21.09 -13.24
CA THR A 8 2.57 -19.67 -13.15
C THR A 8 2.11 -18.89 -14.37
N LEU A 9 2.24 -19.45 -15.57
CA LEU A 9 1.76 -18.83 -16.80
C LEU A 9 0.23 -18.65 -16.77
N THR A 10 -0.51 -19.65 -16.28
CA THR A 10 -1.98 -19.54 -16.15
C THR A 10 -2.35 -18.44 -15.16
N ASP A 11 -1.64 -18.30 -14.04
CA ASP A 11 -1.92 -17.25 -13.05
C ASP A 11 -1.72 -15.85 -13.64
N TYR A 12 -0.62 -15.63 -14.38
CA TYR A 12 -0.38 -14.34 -15.04
C TYR A 12 -1.47 -14.00 -16.07
N VAL A 13 -1.92 -14.98 -16.85
CA VAL A 13 -3.00 -14.78 -17.83
C VAL A 13 -4.32 -14.46 -17.14
N VAL A 14 -4.65 -15.17 -16.06
CA VAL A 14 -5.87 -14.94 -15.27
C VAL A 14 -5.86 -13.54 -14.67
N VAL A 15 -4.74 -13.12 -14.07
CA VAL A 15 -4.61 -11.77 -13.51
C VAL A 15 -4.73 -10.70 -14.59
N GLY A 16 -4.08 -10.89 -15.75
CA GLY A 16 -4.20 -9.98 -16.89
C GLY A 16 -5.64 -9.85 -17.38
N ALA A 17 -6.35 -10.97 -17.51
CA ALA A 17 -7.76 -10.99 -17.89
C ALA A 17 -8.65 -10.30 -16.84
N ALA A 18 -8.41 -10.55 -15.55
CA ALA A 18 -9.14 -9.90 -14.46
C ALA A 18 -8.95 -8.38 -14.46
N ILE A 19 -7.72 -7.90 -14.68
CA ILE A 19 -7.43 -6.47 -14.83
C ILE A 19 -8.19 -5.89 -16.02
N MET A 20 -8.15 -6.54 -17.18
CA MET A 20 -8.87 -6.07 -18.38
C MET A 20 -10.38 -6.01 -18.16
N ILE A 21 -10.96 -7.01 -17.48
CA ILE A 21 -12.37 -7.02 -17.10
C ILE A 21 -12.67 -5.86 -16.14
N ALA A 22 -11.85 -5.65 -15.11
CA ALA A 22 -12.02 -4.56 -14.16
C ALA A 22 -11.95 -3.19 -14.85
N MET A 23 -11.01 -3.00 -15.78
CA MET A 23 -10.88 -1.78 -16.58
C MET A 23 -12.12 -1.53 -17.43
N PHE A 24 -12.64 -2.58 -18.09
CA PHE A 24 -13.86 -2.49 -18.89
C PHE A 24 -15.11 -2.20 -18.06
N LEU A 25 -15.25 -2.85 -16.91
CA LEU A 25 -16.34 -2.61 -15.97
C LEU A 25 -16.29 -1.19 -15.42
N LEU A 26 -15.12 -0.74 -14.96
CA LEU A 26 -14.93 0.63 -14.48
C LEU A 26 -15.30 1.64 -15.56
N HIS A 27 -14.83 1.45 -16.80
CA HIS A 27 -15.19 2.31 -17.92
C HIS A 27 -16.71 2.36 -18.11
N LYS A 28 -17.39 1.21 -18.19
CA LYS A 28 -18.84 1.15 -18.35
C LYS A 28 -19.60 1.82 -17.21
N VAL A 29 -19.18 1.58 -15.97
CA VAL A 29 -19.80 2.18 -14.77
C VAL A 29 -19.65 3.70 -14.80
N LEU A 30 -18.46 4.22 -15.07
CA LEU A 30 -18.23 5.65 -15.19
C LEU A 30 -19.08 6.28 -16.30
N ARG A 31 -19.20 5.59 -17.45
CA ARG A 31 -20.08 6.03 -18.54
C ARG A 31 -21.56 6.00 -18.16
N LEU A 32 -22.00 5.04 -17.34
CA LEU A 32 -23.36 4.97 -16.80
C LEU A 32 -23.66 6.19 -15.91
N PHE A 33 -22.70 6.63 -15.11
CA PHE A 33 -22.80 7.83 -14.27
C PHE A 33 -22.62 9.15 -15.05
N GLY A 34 -22.60 9.13 -16.38
CA GLY A 34 -22.53 10.33 -17.21
C GLY A 34 -21.13 10.94 -17.38
N VAL A 35 -20.07 10.21 -17.00
CA VAL A 35 -18.68 10.68 -17.19
C VAL A 35 -18.33 10.73 -18.68
N ASN A 36 -17.61 11.79 -19.08
CA ASN A 36 -17.09 11.96 -20.43
C ASN A 36 -16.24 10.75 -20.87
N ARG A 37 -16.31 10.39 -22.15
CA ARG A 37 -15.64 9.19 -22.68
C ARG A 37 -14.13 9.23 -22.48
N GLU A 38 -13.52 10.41 -22.66
CA GLU A 38 -12.09 10.62 -22.48
C GLU A 38 -11.67 10.42 -21.02
N ALA A 39 -12.39 11.04 -20.08
CA ALA A 39 -12.14 10.87 -18.66
C ALA A 39 -12.33 9.42 -18.20
N ALA A 40 -13.43 8.76 -18.63
CA ALA A 40 -13.70 7.36 -18.30
C ALA A 40 -12.61 6.41 -18.86
N THR A 41 -12.07 6.70 -20.03
CA THR A 41 -10.93 5.94 -20.59
C THR A 41 -9.66 6.19 -19.78
N GLY A 42 -9.39 7.43 -19.40
CA GLY A 42 -8.24 7.78 -18.55
C GLY A 42 -8.25 7.04 -17.21
N TYR A 43 -9.38 7.04 -16.50
CA TYR A 43 -9.50 6.30 -15.24
C TYR A 43 -9.33 4.79 -15.41
N ALA A 44 -9.88 4.21 -16.48
CA ALA A 44 -9.71 2.79 -16.76
C ALA A 44 -8.23 2.42 -16.99
N LEU A 45 -7.48 3.24 -17.73
CA LEU A 45 -6.05 2.99 -18.01
C LEU A 45 -5.15 3.15 -16.78
N ILE A 46 -5.49 4.07 -15.88
CA ILE A 46 -4.71 4.30 -14.64
C ILE A 46 -5.00 3.22 -13.59
N LEU A 47 -6.19 2.59 -13.63
CA LEU A 47 -6.63 1.58 -12.67
C LEU A 47 -5.57 0.51 -12.32
N PRO A 48 -4.93 -0.21 -13.27
CA PRO A 48 -3.97 -1.26 -12.92
C PRO A 48 -2.77 -0.73 -12.12
N TRP A 49 -2.24 0.44 -12.51
CA TRP A 49 -1.13 1.05 -11.79
C TRP A 49 -1.57 1.48 -10.38
N MET A 50 -2.75 2.09 -10.27
CA MET A 50 -3.29 2.55 -8.99
C MET A 50 -3.58 1.38 -8.04
N LEU A 51 -4.12 0.27 -8.54
CA LEU A 51 -4.31 -0.95 -7.75
C LEU A 51 -2.98 -1.50 -7.23
N GLY A 52 -1.96 -1.57 -8.09
CA GLY A 52 -0.62 -1.99 -7.69
C GLY A 52 -0.04 -1.09 -6.60
N PHE A 53 -0.13 0.23 -6.75
CA PHE A 53 0.31 1.19 -5.75
C PHE A 53 -0.42 1.00 -4.41
N LEU A 54 -1.74 0.88 -4.43
CA LEU A 54 -2.55 0.74 -3.21
C LEU A 54 -2.23 -0.55 -2.45
N ILE A 55 -2.05 -1.67 -3.16
CA ILE A 55 -1.80 -2.97 -2.52
C ILE A 55 -0.36 -3.03 -1.99
N TRP A 56 0.62 -2.68 -2.82
CA TRP A 56 2.03 -2.94 -2.54
C TRP A 56 2.76 -1.80 -1.83
N ASN A 57 2.27 -0.55 -1.93
CA ASN A 57 2.88 0.58 -1.25
C ASN A 57 2.01 1.05 -0.10
N LEU A 58 0.75 1.40 -0.40
CA LEU A 58 -0.13 1.96 0.62
C LEU A 58 -0.53 0.91 1.68
N GLY A 59 -0.75 -0.34 1.27
CA GLY A 59 -1.05 -1.45 2.18
C GLY A 59 -0.02 -1.61 3.30
N PRO A 60 1.27 -1.89 3.00
CA PRO A 60 2.30 -2.00 4.02
C PRO A 60 2.54 -0.68 4.77
N PHE A 61 2.39 0.48 4.11
CA PHE A 61 2.46 1.77 4.79
C PHE A 61 1.40 1.90 5.89
N ILE A 62 0.13 1.59 5.59
CA ILE A 62 -0.96 1.60 6.56
C ILE A 62 -0.72 0.55 7.66
N ALA A 63 -0.22 -0.64 7.30
CA ALA A 63 0.11 -1.66 8.29
C ALA A 63 1.22 -1.18 9.25
N SER A 64 2.29 -0.57 8.75
CA SER A 64 3.34 0.03 9.58
C SER A 64 2.81 1.15 10.45
N LEU A 65 1.94 2.01 9.91
CA LEU A 65 1.29 3.07 10.67
C LEU A 65 0.35 2.51 11.75
N TYR A 66 -0.38 1.42 11.49
CA TYR A 66 -1.18 0.77 12.50
C TYR A 66 -0.30 0.17 13.61
N LEU A 67 0.77 -0.52 13.22
CA LEU A 67 1.69 -1.16 14.16
C LEU A 67 2.42 -0.15 15.04
N SER A 68 2.65 1.09 14.59
CA SER A 68 3.28 2.12 15.43
C SER A 68 2.43 2.56 16.62
N PHE A 69 1.13 2.28 16.62
CA PHE A 69 0.23 2.47 17.79
C PHE A 69 0.10 1.20 18.65
N THR A 70 0.84 0.14 18.31
CA THR A 70 0.85 -1.11 19.05
C THR A 70 2.22 -1.35 19.67
N GLU A 71 2.25 -2.01 20.82
CA GLU A 71 3.46 -2.62 21.32
C GLU A 71 3.65 -3.92 20.53
N TYR A 72 4.50 -3.86 19.53
CA TYR A 72 4.77 -4.98 18.63
C TYR A 72 6.17 -5.52 18.85
N THR A 73 6.27 -6.82 19.12
CA THR A 73 7.52 -7.55 19.10
C THR A 73 7.40 -8.72 18.12
N ILE A 74 8.51 -9.18 17.54
CA ILE A 74 8.49 -10.29 16.57
C ILE A 74 7.97 -11.59 17.22
N LEU A 75 8.09 -11.71 18.54
CA LEU A 75 7.78 -12.92 19.31
C LEU A 75 6.37 -12.93 19.92
N ALA A 76 5.68 -11.78 19.96
CA ALA A 76 4.36 -11.64 20.61
C ALA A 76 3.34 -10.97 19.66
N PRO A 77 2.04 -11.28 19.82
CA PRO A 77 1.00 -10.59 19.07
C PRO A 77 0.97 -9.10 19.42
N PRO A 78 0.65 -8.21 18.44
CA PRO A 78 0.59 -6.76 18.68
C PRO A 78 -0.51 -6.42 19.68
N THR A 79 -0.16 -5.66 20.72
CA THR A 79 -1.11 -5.11 21.70
C THR A 79 -1.33 -3.63 21.41
N TRP A 80 -2.58 -3.18 21.33
CA TRP A 80 -2.86 -1.76 21.09
C TRP A 80 -2.60 -0.93 22.34
N ILE A 81 -1.67 0.01 22.25
CA ILE A 81 -1.27 0.91 23.35
C ILE A 81 -1.56 2.39 23.04
N GLY A 82 -2.13 2.68 21.87
CA GLY A 82 -2.44 4.05 21.47
C GLY A 82 -1.18 4.86 21.20
N PHE A 83 -1.01 6.00 21.87
CA PHE A 83 0.08 6.95 21.59
C PHE A 83 1.31 6.78 22.49
N ASP A 84 1.34 5.78 23.37
CA ASP A 84 2.39 5.62 24.38
C ASP A 84 3.79 5.53 23.75
N ASN A 85 3.94 4.80 22.63
CA ASN A 85 5.19 4.73 21.86
C ASN A 85 5.72 6.12 21.46
N TYR A 86 4.82 7.04 21.08
CA TYR A 86 5.22 8.38 20.68
C TYR A 86 5.57 9.25 21.88
N ILE A 87 4.80 9.15 22.96
CA ILE A 87 5.09 9.89 24.20
C ILE A 87 6.48 9.51 24.70
N GLU A 88 6.75 8.21 24.85
CA GLU A 88 8.05 7.69 25.28
C GLU A 88 9.19 8.19 24.37
N MET A 89 9.01 8.12 23.05
CA MET A 89 10.01 8.57 22.08
C MET A 89 10.32 10.07 22.20
N PHE A 90 9.34 10.92 22.48
CA PHE A 90 9.55 12.37 22.57
C PHE A 90 9.97 12.86 23.96
N THR A 91 9.60 12.17 25.04
CA THR A 91 9.88 12.59 26.43
C THR A 91 11.00 11.82 27.10
N ASP A 92 11.02 10.50 26.94
CA ASP A 92 11.84 9.60 27.77
C ASP A 92 13.09 9.12 27.02
N ASP A 93 13.01 9.01 25.68
CA ASP A 93 14.16 8.70 24.84
C ASP A 93 15.09 9.91 24.66
N ARG A 94 16.16 9.93 25.46
CA ARG A 94 17.22 10.94 25.41
C ARG A 94 18.02 10.93 24.11
N SER A 95 17.99 9.83 23.36
CA SER A 95 18.76 9.65 22.13
C SER A 95 18.01 10.14 20.88
N PHE A 96 16.67 10.10 20.92
CA PHE A 96 15.80 10.49 19.80
C PHE A 96 16.17 11.85 19.21
N TRP A 97 16.19 12.89 20.05
CA TRP A 97 16.51 14.26 19.61
C TRP A 97 17.93 14.43 19.07
N ARG A 98 18.88 13.65 19.58
CA ARG A 98 20.26 13.68 19.10
C ARG A 98 20.36 13.10 17.70
N VAL A 99 19.77 11.93 17.47
CA VAL A 99 19.79 11.25 16.17
C VAL A 99 19.03 12.08 15.14
N LEU A 100 17.86 12.62 15.49
CA LEU A 100 17.07 13.47 14.61
C LEU A 100 17.86 14.67 14.09
N ARG A 101 18.60 15.37 14.97
CA ARG A 101 19.45 16.51 14.60
C ARG A 101 20.57 16.12 13.65
N PHE A 102 21.21 14.97 13.87
CA PHE A 102 22.27 14.48 12.97
C PHE A 102 21.71 14.13 11.59
N THR A 103 20.57 13.43 11.52
CA THR A 103 19.95 13.07 10.24
C THR A 103 19.55 14.30 9.43
N ILE A 104 18.90 15.28 10.08
CA ILE A 104 18.53 16.54 9.42
C ILE A 104 19.78 17.30 8.97
N GLY A 105 20.81 17.39 9.81
CA GLY A 105 22.06 18.08 9.46
C GLY A 105 22.87 17.42 8.35
N TYR A 106 22.69 16.12 8.09
CA TYR A 106 23.34 15.42 6.98
C TYR A 106 22.54 15.49 5.67
N SER A 107 21.21 15.58 5.75
CA SER A 107 20.31 15.60 4.58
C SER A 107 20.24 16.96 3.88
N VAL A 108 20.76 18.03 4.49
CA VAL A 108 20.81 19.40 3.96
C VAL A 108 22.25 19.73 3.59
#